data_AF-A0A1F5YIH3-F1
#
_entry.id   AF-A0A1F5YIH3-F1
#
_cell.length_a   1.000
_cell.length_b   1.000
_cell.length_c   1.000
_cell.angle_alpha   90.00
_cell.angle_beta   90.00
_cell.angle_gamma   90.00
#
_symmetry.space_group_name_H-M   'P 1'
#
loop_
_entity.id
_entity.type
_entity.pdbx_description
1 polymer ?
#
loop_
_entity_poly.entity_id
_entity_poly.type
_entity_poly.pdbx_seq_one_letter_code
_entity_poly.pdbx_strand_id
1 'polypeptide(L)' 'MIQAVIFDLDGFLIHSELPTFQLLQHIVKKYGLLLEDSLYKKRIGKRIKPFLDEVCNDLIPEEKKRAIVA' A
#
# COMPACT_ATOMS: atom_id res chain seq x y z
N MET A 1 -32.51 -15.94 15.85
CA MET A 1 -31.75 -15.06 16.76
C MET A 1 -30.41 -14.78 16.10
N ILE A 2 -30.02 -13.52 15.93
CA ILE A 2 -28.70 -13.19 15.34
C ILE A 2 -27.62 -13.70 16.28
N GLN A 3 -26.60 -14.36 15.73
CA GLN A 3 -25.51 -14.96 16.51
C GLN A 3 -24.29 -14.03 16.61
N ALA A 4 -24.01 -13.23 15.58
CA ALA A 4 -22.94 -12.24 15.58
C ALA A 4 -23.16 -11.16 14.51
N VAL A 5 -22.49 -10.03 14.70
CA VAL A 5 -22.35 -8.96 13.70
C VAL A 5 -20.86 -8.64 13.58
N ILE A 6 -20.36 -8.61 12.34
CA ILE A 6 -18.95 -8.34 12.04
C ILE A 6 -18.86 -6.98 11.36
N PHE A 7 -18.00 -6.12 11.89
CA PHE A 7 -17.74 -4.80 11.36
C PHE A 7 -16.35 -4.74 10.76
N ASP A 8 -16.26 -4.09 9.60
CA ASP A 8 -14.97 -3.74 9.02
C ASP A 8 -14.31 -2.62 9.84
N LEU A 9 -12.98 -2.55 9.83
CA LEU A 9 -12.26 -1.49 10.50
C LEU A 9 -12.25 -0.23 9.64
N ASP A 10 -11.71 -0.35 8.43
CA ASP A 10 -11.52 0.77 7.51
C ASP A 10 -12.80 1.12 6.77
N GLY A 11 -13.18 2.40 6.79
CA GLY A 11 -14.40 2.89 6.14
C GLY A 11 -15.69 2.61 6.93
N PHE A 12 -15.63 1.84 8.01
CA PHE A 12 -16.78 1.61 8.91
C PHE A 12 -16.50 2.10 10.34
N LEU A 13 -15.50 1.55 11.03
CA LEU A 13 -15.15 2.00 12.39
C LEU A 13 -14.24 3.23 12.38
N ILE A 14 -13.27 3.28 11.48
CA ILE A 14 -12.29 4.37 11.33
C ILE A 14 -11.93 4.62 9.87
N HIS A 15 -11.29 5.76 9.58
CA HIS A 15 -10.74 6.07 8.27
C HIS A 15 -9.21 6.04 8.30
N SER A 16 -8.60 4.85 8.30
CA SER A 16 -7.13 4.70 8.39
C SER A 16 -6.43 4.51 7.03
N GLU A 17 -7.20 4.35 5.96
CA GLU A 17 -6.64 4.13 4.62
C GLU A 17 -5.77 5.29 4.15
N LEU A 18 -6.28 6.52 4.08
CA LEU A 18 -5.48 7.65 3.60
C LEU A 18 -4.20 7.88 4.45
N PRO A 19 -4.26 7.93 5.80
CA PRO A 19 -3.06 8.06 6.63
C PRO A 19 -2.03 6.94 6.39
N THR A 20 -2.49 5.70 6.26
CA THR A 20 -1.58 4.58 5.99
C THR A 20 -0.94 4.69 4.61
N PHE A 21 -1.64 5.24 3.61
CA PHE A 21 -1.09 5.44 2.27
C PHE A 21 -0.02 6.53 2.28
N GLN A 22 -0.27 7.64 2.97
CA GLN A 22 0.70 8.71 3.17
C GLN A 22 1.96 8.23 3.91
N LEU A 23 1.79 7.34 4.90
CA LEU A 23 2.93 6.69 5.55
C LEU A 23 3.76 5.86 4.57
N LEU A 24 3.12 5.09 3.69
CA LEU A 24 3.84 4.33 2.65
C LEU A 24 4.58 5.27 1.69
N GLN A 25 3.93 6.35 1.22
CA GLN A 25 4.59 7.37 0.39
C GLN A 25 5.85 7.92 1.07
N HIS A 26 5.76 8.21 2.37
CA HIS A 26 6.89 8.69 3.16
C HIS A 26 8.02 7.65 3.27
N ILE A 27 7.67 6.37 3.46
CA ILE A 27 8.66 5.28 3.56
C ILE A 27 9.38 5.06 2.23
N VAL A 28 8.65 4.92 1.12
CA VAL A 28 9.28 4.62 -0.19
C VAL A 28 10.15 5.77 -0.70
N LYS A 29 9.82 7.02 -0.33
CA LYS A 29 10.64 8.19 -0.63
C LYS A 29 12.06 8.08 -0.07
N LYS A 30 12.25 7.40 1.07
CA LYS A 30 13.59 7.13 1.66
C LYS A 30 14.46 6.24 0.78
N TYR A 31 13.85 5.46 -0.12
CA TYR A 31 14.51 4.59 -1.09
C TYR A 31 14.62 5.22 -2.49
N GLY A 32 14.26 6.51 -2.63
CA GLY A 32 14.26 7.21 -3.90
C GLY A 32 13.14 6.77 -4.85
N LEU A 33 12.07 6.18 -4.32
CA LEU A 33 10.87 5.78 -5.08
C LEU A 33 9.76 6.81 -4.84
N LEU A 34 8.85 6.93 -5.81
CA LEU A 34 7.69 7.81 -5.74
C LEU A 34 6.40 6.98 -5.84
N LEU A 35 5.61 6.95 -4.77
CA LEU A 35 4.27 6.37 -4.81
C LEU A 35 3.26 7.49 -5.08
N GLU A 36 2.75 7.58 -6.31
CA GLU A 36 1.82 8.65 -6.71
C GLU A 36 0.43 8.51 -6.06
N ASP A 37 -0.24 9.64 -5.81
CA ASP A 37 -1.61 9.69 -5.29
C ASP A 37 -2.62 8.94 -6.19
N SER A 38 -2.34 8.83 -7.49
CA SER A 38 -3.11 8.05 -8.47
C SER A 38 -3.24 6.57 -8.09
N LEU A 39 -2.26 6.04 -7.33
CA LEU A 39 -2.23 4.65 -6.86
C LEU A 39 -3.04 4.43 -5.58
N TYR A 40 -3.53 5.49 -4.92
CA TYR A 40 -4.32 5.36 -3.69
C TYR A 40 -5.54 4.45 -3.88
N LYS A 41 -6.26 4.63 -5.00
CA LYS A 41 -7.44 3.80 -5.32
C LYS A 41 -7.09 2.31 -5.47
N LYS A 42 -5.87 1.97 -5.89
CA LYS A 42 -5.42 0.58 -6.00
C LYS A 42 -5.09 -0.05 -4.65
N ARG A 43 -4.89 0.75 -3.60
CA ARG A 43 -4.56 0.30 -2.25
C ARG A 43 -5.79 -0.03 -1.39
N ILE A 44 -6.93 0.61 -1.66
CA ILE A 44 -8.14 0.51 -0.84
C ILE A 44 -8.54 -0.97 -0.65
N GLY A 45 -8.76 -1.39 0.60
CA GLY A 45 -9.09 -2.76 0.98
C GLY A 45 -7.99 -3.82 0.77
N LYS A 46 -6.81 -3.45 0.26
CA LYS A 46 -5.68 -4.37 0.06
C LYS A 46 -4.77 -4.39 1.28
N ARG A 47 -4.22 -5.58 1.55
CA ARG A 47 -3.09 -5.73 2.48
C ARG A 47 -1.87 -5.01 1.91
N ILE A 48 -1.04 -4.44 2.79
CA ILE A 48 0.12 -3.63 2.43
C ILE A 48 1.10 -4.39 1.53
N LYS A 49 1.50 -5.62 1.89
CA LYS A 49 2.49 -6.39 1.13
C LYS A 49 2.02 -6.68 -0.31
N PRO A 50 0.84 -7.28 -0.55
CA PRO A 50 0.32 -7.46 -1.91
C PRO A 50 0.23 -6.18 -2.72
N PHE A 51 -0.19 -5.08 -2.10
CA PHE A 51 -0.22 -3.77 -2.75
C PHE A 51 1.19 -3.33 -3.18
N LEU A 52 2.17 -3.39 -2.27
CA LEU A 52 3.56 -3.06 -2.57
C LEU A 52 4.16 -3.99 -3.62
N ASP A 53 3.92 -5.29 -3.56
CA ASP A 53 4.41 -6.24 -4.57
C ASP A 53 3.86 -5.91 -5.98
N GLU A 54 2.60 -5.46 -6.07
CA GLU A 54 1.99 -5.01 -7.33
C GLU A 54 2.63 -3.70 -7.83
N VAL A 55 2.76 -2.68 -6.98
CA VAL A 55 3.27 -1.38 -7.43
C VAL A 55 4.80 -1.31 -7.52
N CYS A 56 5.55 -2.08 -6.71
CA CYS A 56 7.01 -2.08 -6.75
C CYS A 56 7.56 -2.73 -8.02
N ASN A 57 6.82 -3.64 -8.65
CA ASN A 57 7.18 -4.15 -9.98
C ASN A 57 7.20 -3.02 -11.03
N ASP A 58 6.32 -2.03 -10.88
CA ASP A 58 6.21 -0.86 -11.75
C ASP A 58 7.15 0.29 -11.32
N LEU A 59 7.47 0.39 -10.02
CA LEU A 59 8.23 1.51 -9.45
C LEU A 59 9.76 1.33 -9.46
N ILE A 60 10.26 0.10 -9.55
CA ILE A 60 11.71 -0.16 -9.58
C ILE A 60 12.14 -0.23 -11.06
N PRO A 61 12.97 0.70 -11.55
CA PRO A 61 13.57 0.57 -12.89
C PRO A 61 14.32 -0.76 -12.99
N GLU A 62 14.19 -1.48 -14.10
CA GLU A 62 14.85 -2.79 -14.32
C GLU A 62 16.34 -2.80 -13.94
N GLU A 63 17.01 -1.67 -14.13
CA GLU A 63 18.41 -1.42 -13.77
C GLU A 63 18.72 -1.63 -12.27
N LYS A 64 17.78 -1.30 -11.37
CA LYS A 64 17.93 -1.46 -9.92
C LYS A 64 17.46 -2.81 -9.37
N LYS A 65 16.70 -3.60 -10.16
CA LYS A 65 16.25 -4.95 -9.76
C LYS A 65 17.43 -5.92 -9.60
N ARG A 66 18.54 -5.69 -10.29
CA ARG A 66 19.76 -6.53 -10.24
C ARG A 66 20.62 -6.35 -8.98
N ALA A 67 20.46 -5.23 -8.25
CA ALA A 67 21.30 -4.92 -7.09
C ALA A 67 20.81 -5.54 -5.76
N ILE A 68 19.60 -6.09 -5.74
CA ILE A 68 18.97 -6.66 -4.51
C ILE A 68 19.22 -8.18 -4.41
N VAL A 69 19.78 -8.81 -5.45
CA VAL A 69 20.01 -10.27 -5.53
C VAL A 69 21.52 -10.63 -5.52
N ALA A 70 22.41 -9.66 -5.25
CA ALA A 70 23.85 -9.89 -5.13
C ALA A 70 24.31 -9.81 -3.67
#